data_AF-A0A140JZA5-F1
#
_entry.id   AF-A0A140JZA5-F1
#
_cell.length_a   1.000
_cell.length_b   1.000
_cell.length_c   1.000
_cell.angle_alpha   90.00
_cell.angle_beta   90.00
_cell.angle_gamma   90.00
#
_symmetry.space_group_name_H-M   'P 1'
#
loop_
_entity.id
_entity.type
_entity.pdbx_description
1 polymer ?
#
loop_
_entity_poly.entity_id
_entity_poly.type
_entity_poly.pdbx_seq_one_letter_code
_entity_poly.pdbx_strand_id
1 'polypeptide(L)'
;MAGLEELKKKLQPLLFDDSDKGGVSTRVPFPEDTCDSYVVSDGGTINLLSRSFGEYNINEHGFHKRSTGPEEPDTGEKAYRCASEDMHIFGPIGNGASSVVQRAIFIPVHRILALKKINIFEKEKRQQILNEMRTLCEASCYPGLVEFQGAFYMPDSGQISIALEYMDGGSLADVIKVKKSIPEPVLAHMLLKVLLGLKYLHEARHLVHRDLKPANILVNLKGEAKITDFGVSAGLDNTMAMAP
;
A
#
# COMPACT_ATOMS: atom_id res chain seq x y z
N MET A 1 -35.87 -25.89 3.04
CA MET A 1 -35.38 -26.65 1.86
C MET A 1 -35.44 -25.87 0.55
N ALA A 2 -36.40 -24.94 0.34
CA ALA A 2 -36.52 -24.18 -0.92
C ALA A 2 -35.39 -23.15 -1.19
N GLY A 3 -34.84 -22.50 -0.15
CA GLY A 3 -33.82 -21.45 -0.33
C GLY A 3 -32.43 -21.95 -0.76
N LEU A 4 -32.09 -23.22 -0.51
CA LEU A 4 -30.80 -23.80 -0.89
C LEU A 4 -30.74 -24.15 -2.38
N GLU A 5 -31.88 -24.56 -2.96
CA GLU A 5 -32.00 -24.81 -4.40
C GLU A 5 -31.97 -23.51 -5.21
N GLU A 6 -32.56 -22.43 -4.70
CA GLU A 6 -32.52 -21.13 -5.36
C GLU A 6 -31.11 -20.52 -5.35
N LEU A 7 -30.31 -20.80 -4.31
CA LEU A 7 -28.89 -20.42 -4.24
C LEU A 7 -28.03 -21.25 -5.20
N LYS A 8 -28.29 -22.56 -5.34
CA LYS A 8 -27.60 -23.42 -6.33
C LYS A 8 -27.88 -22.99 -7.77
N LYS A 9 -29.12 -22.60 -8.06
CA LYS A 9 -29.52 -22.16 -9.41
C LYS A 9 -28.88 -20.82 -9.81
N LYS A 10 -28.62 -19.93 -8.84
CA LYS A 10 -27.91 -18.65 -9.05
C LYS A 10 -26.39 -18.81 -9.22
N LEU A 11 -25.81 -19.89 -8.69
CA LEU A 11 -24.37 -20.18 -8.77
C LEU A 11 -23.99 -21.05 -9.99
N GLN A 12 -24.99 -21.60 -10.70
CA GLN A 12 -24.78 -22.50 -11.84
C GLN A 12 -23.99 -21.92 -13.02
N PRO A 13 -24.15 -20.63 -13.43
CA PRO A 13 -23.34 -20.06 -14.52
C PRO A 13 -21.91 -19.67 -14.09
N LEU A 14 -21.52 -19.88 -12.83
CA LEU A 14 -20.17 -19.60 -12.33
C LEU A 14 -19.27 -20.86 -12.23
N LEU A 15 -19.82 -22.05 -12.49
CA LEU A 15 -19.13 -23.31 -12.18
C LEU A 15 -18.77 -24.18 -13.39
N PHE A 16 -19.29 -23.90 -14.59
CA PHE A 16 -18.92 -24.64 -15.80
C PHE A 16 -19.04 -23.75 -17.05
N ASP A 17 -17.92 -23.51 -17.74
CA ASP A 17 -17.92 -23.11 -19.15
C ASP A 17 -17.10 -24.17 -19.92
N ASP A 18 -17.83 -25.03 -20.62
CA ASP A 18 -17.29 -25.96 -21.62
C ASP A 18 -17.41 -25.28 -22.98
N SER A 19 -16.28 -24.96 -23.62
CA SER A 19 -16.24 -24.95 -25.08
C SER A 19 -14.82 -25.08 -25.61
N ASP A 20 -14.51 -26.30 -26.07
CA ASP A 20 -13.39 -26.58 -26.97
C ASP A 20 -13.95 -26.79 -28.38
N LYS A 21 -13.63 -25.89 -29.34
CA LYS A 21 -13.47 -26.16 -30.79
C LYS A 21 -12.73 -25.01 -31.52
N GLY A 22 -11.45 -25.23 -31.83
CA GLY A 22 -10.90 -25.09 -33.20
C GLY A 22 -10.63 -23.70 -33.80
N GLY A 23 -9.46 -23.12 -33.45
CA GLY A 23 -8.42 -22.63 -34.38
C GLY A 23 -8.65 -21.45 -35.35
N VAL A 24 -8.11 -20.26 -35.01
CA VAL A 24 -7.22 -19.42 -35.84
C VAL A 24 -6.34 -18.58 -34.90
N SER A 25 -5.02 -18.56 -35.16
CA SER A 25 -4.01 -17.81 -34.42
C SER A 25 -4.30 -16.30 -34.39
N THR A 26 -4.70 -15.78 -33.23
CA THR A 26 -4.52 -14.38 -32.85
C THR A 26 -4.17 -14.35 -31.36
N ARG A 27 -2.98 -13.85 -31.02
CA ARG A 27 -2.58 -13.61 -29.62
C ARG A 27 -3.53 -12.57 -29.03
N VAL A 28 -4.44 -13.02 -28.16
CA VAL A 28 -5.26 -12.12 -27.35
C VAL A 28 -4.37 -11.67 -26.16
N PRO A 29 -4.20 -10.37 -25.91
CA PRO A 29 -3.44 -9.89 -24.75
C PRO A 29 -4.13 -10.30 -23.45
N PHE A 30 -3.31 -10.60 -22.44
CA PHE A 30 -3.67 -11.10 -21.12
C PHE A 30 -4.80 -10.29 -20.42
N PRO A 31 -5.66 -10.93 -19.61
CA PRO A 31 -6.51 -10.21 -18.66
C PRO A 31 -5.64 -9.58 -17.57
N GLU A 32 -5.83 -8.29 -17.37
CA GLU A 32 -5.18 -7.42 -16.39
C GLU A 32 -5.29 -7.95 -14.95
N ASP A 33 -4.24 -7.72 -14.15
CA ASP A 33 -4.11 -8.07 -12.73
C ASP A 33 -5.32 -7.64 -11.87
N THR A 34 -6.28 -8.54 -11.70
CA THR A 34 -7.36 -8.41 -10.72
C THR A 34 -6.87 -8.93 -9.37
N CYS A 35 -6.91 -8.07 -8.33
CA CYS A 35 -6.75 -8.47 -6.93
C CYS A 35 -7.93 -9.39 -6.54
N ASP A 36 -7.83 -10.68 -6.83
CA ASP A 36 -8.98 -11.60 -6.83
C ASP A 36 -9.23 -12.35 -5.53
N SER A 37 -8.36 -12.30 -4.53
CA SER A 37 -8.67 -12.96 -3.25
C SER A 37 -7.94 -12.34 -2.07
N TYR A 38 -8.72 -11.99 -1.05
CA TYR A 38 -8.23 -11.95 0.32
C TYR A 38 -8.84 -13.15 1.03
N VAL A 39 -8.03 -13.86 1.82
CA VAL A 39 -8.53 -14.94 2.67
C VAL A 39 -8.25 -14.55 4.11
N VAL A 40 -9.30 -14.50 4.91
CA VAL A 40 -9.17 -14.43 6.37
C VAL A 40 -9.16 -15.86 6.87
N SER A 41 -8.03 -16.28 7.43
CA SER A 41 -7.89 -17.59 8.04
C SER A 41 -8.61 -17.62 9.39
N ASP A 42 -9.06 -18.80 9.84
CA ASP A 42 -9.75 -18.97 11.14
C ASP A 42 -8.91 -18.48 12.34
N GLY A 43 -7.59 -18.38 12.18
CA GLY A 43 -6.65 -17.82 13.17
C GLY A 43 -6.43 -16.30 13.09
N GLY A 44 -7.25 -15.54 12.34
CA GLY A 44 -7.18 -14.08 12.29
C GLY A 44 -6.10 -13.50 11.34
N THR A 45 -5.42 -14.34 10.57
CA THR A 45 -4.46 -13.90 9.54
C THR A 45 -5.18 -13.55 8.24
N ILE A 46 -4.92 -12.36 7.72
CA ILE A 46 -5.34 -11.88 6.40
C ILE A 46 -4.23 -12.16 5.41
N ASN A 47 -4.56 -12.97 4.40
CA ASN A 47 -3.69 -13.20 3.25
C ASN A 47 -4.18 -12.32 2.11
N LEU A 48 -3.39 -11.31 1.75
CA LEU A 48 -3.59 -10.52 0.55
C LEU A 48 -2.73 -11.13 -0.55
N LEU A 49 -3.40 -11.75 -1.52
CA LEU A 49 -2.74 -12.40 -2.65
C LEU A 49 -2.66 -11.44 -3.83
N SER A 50 -1.47 -11.29 -4.39
CA SER A 50 -1.28 -10.70 -5.70
C SER A 50 -0.40 -11.61 -6.55
N ARG A 51 -0.93 -12.06 -7.71
CA ARG A 51 -0.22 -12.96 -8.64
C ARG A 51 1.14 -12.39 -9.06
N SER A 52 1.24 -11.07 -9.15
CA SER A 52 2.43 -10.36 -9.61
C SER A 52 3.37 -9.95 -8.48
N PHE A 53 2.92 -9.94 -7.22
CA PHE A 53 3.66 -9.29 -6.11
C PHE A 53 3.86 -10.16 -4.86
N GLY A 54 3.46 -11.43 -4.93
CA GLY A 54 3.59 -12.39 -3.83
C GLY A 54 2.43 -12.35 -2.84
N GLU A 55 2.62 -13.04 -1.73
CA GLU A 55 1.62 -13.19 -0.68
C GLU A 55 2.00 -12.34 0.54
N TYR A 56 1.07 -11.46 0.94
CA TYR A 56 1.20 -10.61 2.11
C TYR A 56 0.34 -11.21 3.24
N ASN A 57 0.98 -11.74 4.26
CA ASN A 57 0.32 -12.33 5.43
C ASN A 57 0.32 -11.28 6.55
N ILE A 58 -0.84 -10.78 6.93
CA ILE A 58 -1.00 -9.73 7.94
C ILE A 58 -1.90 -10.25 9.06
N ASN A 59 -1.43 -10.21 10.28
CA ASN A 59 -2.21 -10.55 11.47
C ASN A 59 -2.03 -9.49 12.55
N GLU A 60 -2.59 -9.71 13.73
CA GLU A 60 -2.47 -8.76 14.85
C GLU A 60 -1.04 -8.63 15.40
N HIS A 61 -0.18 -9.61 15.16
CA HIS A 61 1.21 -9.62 15.61
C HIS A 61 2.19 -8.98 14.61
N GLY A 62 1.73 -8.71 13.38
CA GLY A 62 2.52 -8.03 12.37
C GLY A 62 2.32 -8.59 10.96
N PHE A 63 3.41 -8.51 10.19
CA PHE A 63 3.37 -8.72 8.74
C PHE A 63 4.55 -9.58 8.26
N HIS A 64 4.25 -10.53 7.37
CA HIS A 64 5.22 -11.35 6.66
C HIS A 64 4.97 -11.29 5.15
N LYS A 65 6.02 -10.98 4.38
CA LYS A 65 6.00 -11.05 2.91
C LYS A 65 6.63 -12.36 2.45
N ARG A 66 5.88 -13.17 1.68
CA ARG A 66 6.42 -14.30 0.91
C ARG A 66 6.50 -13.92 -0.56
N SER A 67 7.71 -13.95 -1.13
CA SER A 67 7.90 -13.77 -2.57
C SER A 67 7.60 -15.08 -3.29
N THR A 68 6.71 -15.07 -4.29
CA THR A 68 6.42 -16.23 -5.14
C THR A 68 6.89 -15.91 -6.56
N GLY A 69 8.15 -16.19 -6.87
CA GLY A 69 8.75 -16.00 -8.20
C GLY A 69 9.55 -17.24 -8.63
N PRO A 70 9.45 -17.73 -9.89
CA PRO A 70 10.14 -18.95 -10.33
C PRO A 70 11.65 -18.81 -10.61
N GLU A 71 12.23 -17.60 -10.64
CA GLU A 71 13.61 -17.37 -11.13
C GLU A 71 14.46 -16.43 -10.26
N GLU A 72 14.18 -16.27 -8.97
CA GLU A 72 15.10 -15.58 -8.05
C GLU A 72 15.51 -16.52 -6.92
N PRO A 73 16.81 -16.58 -6.54
CA PRO A 73 17.26 -17.39 -5.42
C PRO A 73 16.54 -16.94 -4.15
N ASP A 74 16.14 -17.90 -3.31
CA ASP A 74 15.48 -17.72 -2.00
C ASP A 74 16.16 -16.64 -1.14
N THR A 75 15.80 -15.37 -1.35
CA THR A 75 16.39 -14.20 -0.70
C THR A 75 15.31 -13.40 0.00
N GLY A 76 14.89 -13.94 1.14
CA GLY A 76 14.52 -13.14 2.30
C GLY A 76 13.02 -13.04 2.55
N GLU A 77 12.52 -13.95 3.38
CA GLU A 77 11.33 -13.68 4.19
C GLU A 77 11.55 -12.38 4.99
N LYS A 78 10.84 -11.31 4.62
CA LYS A 78 10.85 -10.06 5.39
C LYS A 78 9.73 -10.12 6.41
N ALA A 79 10.11 -10.32 7.66
CA ALA A 79 9.21 -10.26 8.82
C ALA A 79 9.29 -8.89 9.49
N TYR A 80 8.14 -8.24 9.63
CA TYR A 80 8.00 -6.98 10.38
C TYR A 80 7.24 -7.27 11.67
N ARG A 81 7.95 -7.25 12.80
CA ARG A 81 7.34 -7.39 14.13
C ARG A 81 6.83 -6.03 14.58
N CYS A 82 5.55 -5.80 14.31
CA CYS A 82 4.87 -4.53 14.55
C CYS A 82 3.45 -4.88 14.98
N ALA A 83 3.31 -5.38 16.22
CA ALA A 83 2.05 -5.90 16.73
C ALA A 83 1.12 -4.77 17.18
N SER A 84 -0.19 -5.03 17.18
CA SER A 84 -1.21 -4.09 17.66
C SER A 84 -1.04 -3.78 19.16
N GLU A 85 -0.67 -4.78 19.96
CA GLU A 85 -0.44 -4.68 21.41
C GLU A 85 0.80 -3.85 21.78
N ASP A 86 1.78 -3.76 20.87
CA ASP A 86 2.98 -2.96 21.04
C ASP A 86 2.77 -1.47 20.71
N MET A 87 1.54 -1.08 20.35
CA MET A 87 1.22 0.27 19.92
C MET A 87 0.40 1.01 20.96
N HIS A 88 0.94 2.14 21.43
CA HIS A 88 0.13 3.13 22.14
C HIS A 88 -0.38 4.19 21.16
N ILE A 89 -1.66 4.10 20.78
CA ILE A 89 -2.29 4.92 19.74
C ILE A 89 -2.88 6.22 20.33
N PHE A 90 -2.59 7.35 19.67
CA PHE A 90 -3.08 8.68 20.01
C PHE A 90 -4.17 9.15 19.03
N GLY A 91 -4.58 10.41 19.17
CA GLY A 91 -5.56 11.06 18.29
C GLY A 91 -5.14 11.10 16.81
N PRO A 92 -6.12 11.36 15.92
CA PRO A 92 -5.87 11.49 14.49
C PRO A 92 -4.96 12.68 14.20
N ILE A 93 -4.05 12.48 13.23
CA ILE A 93 -3.15 13.51 12.70
C ILE A 93 -3.45 13.86 11.23
N GLY A 94 -4.25 13.03 10.55
CA GLY A 94 -4.67 13.29 9.18
C GLY A 94 -5.90 12.46 8.81
N ASN A 95 -6.75 13.03 7.98
CA ASN A 95 -7.91 12.35 7.40
C ASN A 95 -7.79 12.42 5.89
N GLY A 96 -7.56 11.27 5.26
CA GLY A 96 -7.65 11.13 3.81
C GLY A 96 -9.09 10.84 3.39
N ALA A 97 -9.34 10.82 2.07
CA ALA A 97 -10.66 10.48 1.54
C ALA A 97 -11.14 9.07 1.97
N SER A 98 -10.20 8.14 2.17
CA SER A 98 -10.50 6.73 2.43
C SER A 98 -9.74 6.11 3.62
N SER A 99 -8.98 6.92 4.36
CA SER A 99 -8.14 6.45 5.48
C SER A 99 -8.02 7.48 6.59
N VAL A 100 -7.77 7.02 7.80
CA VAL A 100 -7.43 7.86 8.96
C VAL A 100 -6.00 7.57 9.35
N VAL A 101 -5.22 8.62 9.57
CA VAL A 101 -3.84 8.52 10.06
C VAL A 101 -3.82 8.92 11.52
N GLN A 102 -3.34 8.04 12.39
CA GLN A 102 -3.16 8.31 13.82
C GLN A 102 -1.68 8.32 14.18
N ARG A 103 -1.30 9.14 15.16
CA ARG A 103 0.02 9.05 15.76
C ARG A 103 0.05 7.87 16.75
N ALA A 104 1.14 7.14 16.81
CA ALA A 104 1.33 6.09 17.81
C ALA A 104 2.77 6.12 18.35
N ILE A 105 2.97 5.56 19.54
CA ILE A 105 4.30 5.16 20.02
C ILE A 105 4.38 3.64 19.86
N PHE A 106 5.40 3.18 19.13
CA PHE A 106 5.81 1.79 19.13
C PHE A 106 6.68 1.55 20.36
N ILE A 107 6.11 0.85 21.34
CA ILE A 107 6.61 0.72 22.71
C ILE A 107 8.00 0.05 22.77
N PRO A 108 8.29 -1.06 22.06
CA PRO A 108 9.54 -1.80 22.22
C PRO A 108 10.80 -0.96 21.99
N VAL A 109 10.75 0.01 21.07
CA VAL A 109 11.89 0.87 20.70
C VAL A 109 11.62 2.36 20.91
N HIS A 110 10.52 2.70 21.59
CA HIS A 110 10.11 4.07 21.91
C HIS A 110 10.09 5.03 20.69
N ARG A 111 9.64 4.51 19.54
CA ARG A 111 9.61 5.28 18.28
C ARG A 111 8.20 5.79 18.00
N ILE A 112 8.10 7.06 17.62
CA ILE A 112 6.82 7.63 17.16
C ILE A 112 6.59 7.22 15.71
N LEU A 113 5.40 6.69 15.42
CA LEU A 113 4.97 6.23 14.11
C LEU A 113 3.67 6.92 13.68
N ALA A 114 3.44 6.92 12.37
CA ALA A 114 2.15 7.25 11.75
C ALA A 114 1.45 5.94 11.35
N LEU A 115 0.26 5.70 11.90
CA LEU A 115 -0.56 4.52 11.58
C LEU A 115 -1.65 4.93 10.60
N LYS A 116 -1.52 4.54 9.33
CA LYS A 116 -2.55 4.72 8.31
C LYS A 116 -3.52 3.53 8.36
N LYS A 117 -4.74 3.79 8.81
CA LYS A 117 -5.80 2.79 8.99
C LYS A 117 -6.69 2.70 7.76
N ILE A 118 -6.81 1.51 7.20
CA ILE A 118 -7.58 1.23 5.98
C ILE A 118 -8.51 0.03 6.23
N ASN A 119 -9.78 0.16 5.88
CA ASN A 119 -10.77 -0.92 6.00
C ASN A 119 -10.50 -2.01 4.97
N ILE A 120 -10.35 -3.27 5.42
CA ILE A 120 -10.04 -4.40 4.53
C ILE A 120 -11.25 -4.90 3.73
N PHE A 121 -12.47 -4.69 4.24
CA PHE A 121 -13.68 -5.31 3.65
C PHE A 121 -14.10 -4.67 2.32
N GLU A 122 -13.67 -3.44 2.06
CA GLU A 122 -13.94 -2.72 0.81
C GLU A 122 -12.91 -3.10 -0.27
N LYS A 123 -13.38 -3.54 -1.45
CA LYS A 123 -12.52 -4.06 -2.52
C LYS A 123 -11.53 -3.02 -3.02
N GLU A 124 -11.98 -1.79 -3.20
CA GLU A 124 -11.19 -0.66 -3.67
C GLU A 124 -10.07 -0.32 -2.68
N LYS A 125 -10.33 -0.48 -1.38
CA LYS A 125 -9.35 -0.24 -0.31
C LYS A 125 -8.30 -1.34 -0.19
N ARG A 126 -8.62 -2.58 -0.53
CA ARG A 126 -7.61 -3.66 -0.62
C ARG A 126 -6.53 -3.35 -1.64
N GLN A 127 -6.91 -2.77 -2.78
CA GLN A 127 -5.94 -2.33 -3.77
C GLN A 127 -5.05 -1.21 -3.23
N GLN A 128 -5.60 -0.28 -2.46
CA GLN A 128 -4.78 0.74 -1.78
C GLN A 128 -3.76 0.11 -0.84
N ILE A 129 -4.16 -0.84 0.01
CA ILE A 129 -3.26 -1.54 0.92
C ILE A 129 -2.13 -2.22 0.14
N LEU A 130 -2.46 -2.96 -0.93
CA LEU A 130 -1.47 -3.63 -1.77
C LEU A 130 -0.49 -2.65 -2.43
N ASN A 131 -0.99 -1.52 -2.95
CA ASN A 131 -0.14 -0.52 -3.59
C ASN A 131 0.86 0.11 -2.61
N GLU A 132 0.40 0.42 -1.38
CA GLU A 132 1.27 0.91 -0.30
C GLU A 132 2.35 -0.12 0.05
N MET A 133 1.96 -1.37 0.29
CA MET A 133 2.88 -2.45 0.65
C MET A 133 3.91 -2.72 -0.44
N ARG A 134 3.47 -2.86 -1.69
CA ARG A 134 4.33 -3.13 -2.86
C ARG A 134 5.38 -2.03 -3.01
N THR A 135 4.98 -0.78 -2.82
CA THR A 135 5.87 0.36 -3.01
C THR A 135 6.90 0.44 -1.89
N LEU A 136 6.45 0.37 -0.64
CA LEU A 136 7.29 0.73 0.50
C LEU A 136 8.09 -0.43 1.10
N CYS A 137 7.63 -1.68 0.99
CA CYS A 137 8.36 -2.85 1.53
C CYS A 137 9.73 -3.09 0.85
N GLU A 138 9.89 -2.59 -0.38
CA GLU A 138 11.14 -2.71 -1.15
C GLU A 138 11.96 -1.41 -1.14
N ALA A 139 11.36 -0.30 -0.72
CA ALA A 139 11.99 1.03 -0.65
C ALA A 139 12.65 1.32 0.71
N SER A 140 13.19 0.29 1.38
CA SER A 140 13.76 0.44 2.72
C SER A 140 14.82 1.53 2.76
N CYS A 141 14.62 2.54 3.62
CA CYS A 141 15.52 3.68 3.81
C CYS A 141 15.82 4.48 2.53
N TYR A 142 14.93 4.49 1.53
CA TYR A 142 15.19 5.21 0.28
C TYR A 142 14.96 6.72 0.44
N PRO A 143 15.90 7.59 0.02
CA PRO A 143 15.73 9.04 0.09
C PRO A 143 14.49 9.52 -0.66
N GLY A 144 13.68 10.34 -0.01
CA GLY A 144 12.49 10.94 -0.62
C GLY A 144 11.24 10.08 -0.60
N LEU A 145 11.26 8.88 0.01
CA LEU A 145 10.07 8.06 0.27
C LEU A 145 9.89 7.84 1.77
N VAL A 146 8.65 7.83 2.26
CA VAL A 146 8.38 7.50 3.65
C VAL A 146 8.77 6.06 3.96
N GLU A 147 9.41 5.83 5.09
CA GLU A 147 9.87 4.53 5.54
C GLU A 147 8.71 3.72 6.09
N PHE A 148 8.55 2.52 5.56
CA PHE A 148 7.62 1.52 6.08
C PHE A 148 8.25 0.74 7.23
N GLN A 149 7.54 0.68 8.34
CA GLN A 149 7.99 0.04 9.58
C GLN A 149 7.26 -1.28 9.86
N GLY A 150 6.12 -1.52 9.21
CA GLY A 150 5.37 -2.76 9.35
C GLY A 150 3.88 -2.55 9.12
N ALA A 151 3.10 -3.60 9.33
CA ALA A 151 1.65 -3.54 9.28
C ALA A 151 1.04 -4.62 10.16
N PHE A 152 -0.17 -4.37 10.63
CA PHE A 152 -0.92 -5.33 11.43
C PHE A 152 -2.42 -5.18 11.20
N TYR A 153 -3.15 -6.27 11.49
CA TYR A 153 -4.60 -6.30 11.47
C TYR A 153 -5.17 -5.92 12.84
N MET A 154 -6.28 -5.18 12.83
CA MET A 154 -7.08 -4.88 14.01
C MET A 154 -8.43 -5.59 13.88
N PRO A 155 -8.60 -6.77 14.53
CA PRO A 155 -9.81 -7.57 14.41
C PRO A 155 -11.08 -6.82 14.82
N ASP A 156 -11.02 -6.06 15.93
CA ASP A 156 -12.17 -5.35 16.49
C ASP A 156 -12.76 -4.30 15.54
N SER A 157 -11.94 -3.72 14.67
CA SER A 157 -12.37 -2.66 13.73
C SER A 157 -12.40 -3.12 12.28
N GLY A 158 -11.90 -4.30 11.94
CA GLY A 158 -11.80 -4.74 10.56
C GLY A 158 -10.84 -3.89 9.71
N GLN A 159 -9.78 -3.37 10.32
CA GLN A 159 -8.84 -2.46 9.66
C GLN A 159 -7.43 -3.03 9.64
N ILE A 160 -6.71 -2.77 8.55
CA ILE A 160 -5.26 -2.90 8.52
C ILE A 160 -4.64 -1.55 8.87
N SER A 161 -3.69 -1.57 9.79
CA SER A 161 -2.86 -0.43 10.14
C SER A 161 -1.51 -0.58 9.45
N ILE A 162 -1.19 0.37 8.57
CA ILE A 162 0.13 0.50 7.93
C ILE A 162 0.96 1.42 8.79
N ALA A 163 2.06 0.92 9.35
CA ALA A 163 2.95 1.66 10.23
C ALA A 163 4.08 2.30 9.40
N LEU A 164 4.13 3.62 9.41
CA LEU A 164 5.07 4.45 8.67
C LEU A 164 5.89 5.31 9.64
N GLU A 165 7.06 5.77 9.20
CA GLU A 165 7.78 6.81 9.92
C GLU A 165 6.91 8.05 10.15
N TYR A 166 7.06 8.66 11.32
CA TYR A 166 6.35 9.89 11.63
C TYR A 166 7.15 11.11 11.17
N MET A 167 6.50 11.96 10.37
CA MET A 167 7.06 13.20 9.85
C MET A 167 6.50 14.38 10.64
N ASP A 168 7.28 14.87 11.61
CA ASP A 168 6.87 15.82 12.65
C ASP A 168 6.66 17.27 12.18
N GLY A 169 6.95 17.57 10.92
CA GLY A 169 6.65 18.85 10.27
C GLY A 169 5.35 18.86 9.47
N GLY A 170 4.61 17.74 9.41
CA GLY A 170 3.36 17.63 8.66
C GLY A 170 3.57 17.58 7.15
N SER A 171 2.56 17.97 6.38
CA SER A 171 2.67 18.03 4.91
C SER A 171 3.24 19.37 4.43
N LEU A 172 3.79 19.38 3.22
CA LEU A 172 4.22 20.61 2.56
C LEU A 172 3.04 21.57 2.35
N ALA A 173 1.82 21.06 2.16
CA ALA A 173 0.60 21.87 2.13
C ALA A 173 0.38 22.61 3.46
N ASP A 174 0.60 21.96 4.60
CA ASP A 174 0.50 22.59 5.92
C ASP A 174 1.54 23.70 6.09
N VAL A 175 2.77 23.45 5.66
CA VAL A 175 3.85 24.45 5.68
C VAL A 175 3.50 25.67 4.83
N ILE A 176 3.02 25.45 3.59
CA ILE A 176 2.61 26.53 2.68
C ILE A 176 1.48 27.35 3.29
N LYS A 177 0.50 26.69 3.93
CA LYS A 177 -0.62 27.37 4.60
C LYS A 177 -0.16 28.31 5.71
N VAL A 178 0.90 27.95 6.45
CA VAL A 178 1.43 28.76 7.55
C VAL A 178 2.40 29.86 7.06
N LYS A 179 3.34 29.51 6.17
CA LYS A 179 4.44 30.40 5.78
C LYS A 179 4.14 31.29 4.56
N LYS A 180 3.02 31.07 3.86
CA LYS A 180 2.59 31.72 2.60
C LYS A 180 3.52 31.48 1.40
N SER A 181 4.85 31.46 1.60
CA SER A 181 5.85 31.09 0.61
C SER A 181 7.02 30.36 1.26
N ILE A 182 7.72 29.57 0.45
CA ILE A 182 8.94 28.85 0.85
C ILE A 182 10.07 29.44 0.02
N PRO A 183 11.21 29.85 0.63
CA PRO A 183 12.35 30.34 -0.13
C PRO A 183 12.83 29.32 -1.16
N GLU A 184 13.11 29.76 -2.37
CA GLU A 184 13.52 28.90 -3.48
C GLU A 184 14.71 27.97 -3.15
N PRO A 185 15.77 28.42 -2.45
CA PRO A 185 16.88 27.52 -2.09
C PRO A 185 16.44 26.35 -1.18
N VAL A 186 15.47 26.60 -0.29
CA VAL A 186 14.92 25.58 0.61
C VAL A 186 14.06 24.61 -0.20
N LEU A 187 13.19 25.14 -1.07
CA LEU A 187 12.34 24.33 -1.93
C LEU A 187 13.17 23.44 -2.87
N ALA A 188 14.27 23.96 -3.43
CA ALA A 188 15.18 23.20 -4.28
C ALA A 188 15.81 22.01 -3.54
N HIS A 189 16.24 22.20 -2.29
CA HIS A 189 16.77 21.10 -1.47
C HIS A 189 15.72 20.02 -1.17
N MET A 190 14.48 20.42 -0.89
CA MET A 190 13.37 19.50 -0.66
C MET A 190 13.04 18.71 -1.93
N LEU A 191 12.92 19.41 -3.06
CA LEU A 191 12.60 18.79 -4.35
C LEU A 191 13.68 17.83 -4.83
N LEU A 192 14.96 18.09 -4.54
CA LEU A 192 16.03 17.15 -4.86
C LEU A 192 15.75 15.76 -4.24
N LYS A 193 15.33 15.70 -2.97
CA LYS A 193 14.99 14.43 -2.30
C LYS A 193 13.74 13.79 -2.91
N VAL A 194 12.70 14.57 -3.16
CA VAL A 194 11.47 14.10 -3.81
C VAL A 194 11.77 13.50 -5.19
N LEU A 195 12.62 14.14 -5.99
CA LEU A 195 13.02 13.66 -7.32
C LEU A 195 13.82 12.36 -7.25
N LEU A 196 14.66 12.16 -6.23
CA LEU A 196 15.31 10.86 -6.00
C LEU A 196 14.27 9.77 -5.73
N GLY A 197 13.28 10.04 -4.88
CA GLY A 197 12.17 9.13 -4.62
C GLY A 197 11.40 8.78 -5.89
N LEU A 198 11.03 9.76 -6.71
CA LEU A 198 10.35 9.54 -8.00
C LEU A 198 11.20 8.73 -8.97
N LYS A 199 12.50 9.03 -9.07
CA LYS A 199 13.43 8.27 -9.90
C LYS A 199 13.42 6.79 -9.53
N TYR A 200 13.48 6.48 -8.22
CA TYR A 200 13.40 5.10 -7.75
C TYR A 200 12.07 4.43 -8.09
N LEU A 201 10.94 5.13 -7.88
CA LEU A 201 9.64 4.58 -8.24
C LEU A 201 9.59 4.23 -9.73
N HIS A 202 10.08 5.12 -10.59
CA HIS A 202 9.99 4.95 -12.03
C HIS A 202 10.98 3.90 -12.55
N GLU A 203 12.25 3.96 -12.15
CA GLU A 203 13.32 3.14 -12.71
C GLU A 203 13.43 1.77 -12.04
N ALA A 204 13.32 1.70 -10.71
CA ALA A 204 13.54 0.47 -9.96
C ALA A 204 12.25 -0.30 -9.65
N ARG A 205 11.11 0.39 -9.58
CA ARG A 205 9.81 -0.22 -9.25
C ARG A 205 8.84 -0.29 -10.42
N HIS A 206 9.12 0.42 -11.51
CA HIS A 206 8.22 0.59 -12.63
C HIS A 206 6.82 1.08 -12.20
N LEU A 207 6.76 2.06 -11.29
CA LEU A 207 5.53 2.60 -10.71
C LEU A 207 5.42 4.11 -10.95
N VAL A 208 4.21 4.60 -11.20
CA VAL A 208 3.87 6.03 -11.18
C VAL A 208 3.05 6.34 -9.94
N HIS A 209 3.41 7.38 -9.19
CA HIS A 209 2.70 7.79 -7.98
C HIS A 209 1.23 8.22 -8.24
N ARG A 210 0.99 8.92 -9.36
CA ARG A 210 -0.31 9.44 -9.84
C ARG A 210 -1.05 10.48 -8.97
N ASP A 211 -0.68 10.65 -7.70
CA ASP A 211 -1.27 11.70 -6.84
C ASP A 211 -0.19 12.56 -6.15
N LEU A 212 0.83 13.02 -6.90
CA LEU A 212 1.88 13.86 -6.33
C LEU A 212 1.39 15.30 -6.19
N LYS A 213 1.30 15.79 -4.94
CA LYS A 213 0.87 17.14 -4.57
C LYS A 213 1.48 17.54 -3.22
N PRO A 214 1.47 18.83 -2.82
CA PRO A 214 2.05 19.24 -1.53
C PRO A 214 1.47 18.53 -0.30
N ALA A 215 0.22 18.07 -0.35
CA ALA A 215 -0.37 17.29 0.74
C ALA A 215 0.26 15.88 0.91
N ASN A 216 0.86 15.35 -0.16
CA ASN A 216 1.49 14.03 -0.21
C ASN A 216 3.03 14.11 -0.17
N ILE A 217 3.58 15.28 0.16
CA ILE A 217 4.99 15.48 0.49
C ILE A 217 5.05 15.82 1.96
N LEU A 218 5.54 14.90 2.78
CA LEU A 218 5.71 15.10 4.22
C LEU A 218 7.09 15.65 4.52
N VAL A 219 7.18 16.44 5.59
CA VAL A 219 8.41 17.07 6.05
C VAL A 219 8.66 16.82 7.52
N ASN A 220 9.93 16.79 7.91
CA ASN A 220 10.32 16.68 9.31
C ASN A 220 11.19 17.86 9.76
N LEU A 221 11.40 18.00 11.07
CA LEU A 221 12.20 19.06 11.67
C LEU A 221 13.70 18.98 11.31
N LYS A 222 14.15 17.86 10.73
CA LYS A 222 15.50 17.73 10.16
C LYS A 222 15.60 18.33 8.74
N GLY A 223 14.50 18.82 8.18
CA GLY A 223 14.45 19.39 6.84
C GLY A 223 14.35 18.36 5.72
N GLU A 224 14.05 17.09 6.04
CA GLU A 224 13.84 16.05 5.03
C GLU A 224 12.44 16.16 4.44
N ALA A 225 12.32 15.94 3.14
CA ALA A 225 11.04 15.86 2.41
C ALA A 225 10.87 14.46 1.81
N LYS A 226 9.71 13.84 2.04
CA LYS A 226 9.43 12.45 1.64
C LYS A 226 8.02 12.30 1.08
N ILE A 227 7.88 11.50 0.02
CA ILE A 227 6.61 11.19 -0.64
C ILE A 227 5.86 10.14 0.16
N THR A 228 4.54 10.31 0.27
CA THR A 228 3.60 9.38 0.92
C THR A 228 2.34 9.20 0.06
N ASP A 229 1.45 8.29 0.48
CA ASP A 229 0.12 8.04 -0.12
C ASP A 229 0.18 7.39 -1.51
N PHE A 230 0.68 6.14 -1.55
CA PHE A 230 0.85 5.37 -2.77
C PHE A 230 -0.43 4.60 -3.18
N GLY A 231 -1.55 4.78 -2.47
CA GLY A 231 -2.77 3.99 -2.66
C GLY A 231 -3.33 3.96 -4.08
N VAL A 232 -3.08 4.99 -4.90
CA VAL A 232 -3.51 5.08 -6.31
C VAL A 232 -2.38 4.89 -7.32
N SER A 233 -1.20 4.46 -6.87
CA SER A 233 -0.06 4.18 -7.75
C SER A 233 -0.37 3.04 -8.71
N ALA A 234 0.20 3.10 -9.91
CA ALA A 234 -0.02 2.09 -10.95
C ALA A 234 1.29 1.74 -11.67
N GLY A 235 1.35 0.54 -12.24
CA GLY A 235 2.48 0.09 -13.04
C GLY A 235 2.68 0.93 -14.30
N LEU A 236 3.94 1.19 -14.66
CA LEU A 236 4.32 1.91 -15.88
C LEU A 236 3.97 1.14 -17.17
N ASP A 237 3.85 -0.18 -17.10
CA ASP A 237 3.49 -1.00 -18.27
C ASP A 237 2.02 -0.82 -18.70
N ASN A 238 1.17 -0.28 -17.82
CA ASN A 238 -0.23 0.05 -18.13
C ASN A 238 -0.40 1.44 -18.79
N THR A 239 0.69 2.15 -19.10
CA THR A 239 0.65 3.56 -19.56
C THR A 239 0.72 3.77 -21.07
N MET A 240 0.33 2.78 -21.88
CA MET A 240 -0.12 3.07 -23.27
C MET A 240 -1.56 3.65 -23.31
N ALA A 241 -2.17 3.93 -22.17
CA ALA A 241 -3.46 4.60 -22.08
C ALA A 241 -3.29 6.13 -21.98
N MET A 242 -3.50 6.78 -23.13
CA MET A 242 -4.01 8.14 -23.36
C MET A 242 -3.79 9.18 -22.25
N ALA A 243 -2.83 10.08 -22.48
CA ALA A 243 -2.95 11.45 -22.01
C ALA A 243 -4.06 12.16 -22.82
N PRO A 244 -4.94 12.96 -22.19
CA PRO A 244 -5.96 13.75 -22.88
C PRO A 244 -5.37 14.88 -23.73
#